data_AF-A0A7V2P2W6-F1
#
_entry.id   AF-A0A7V2P2W6-F1
#
_cell.length_a   1.000
_cell.length_b   1.000
_cell.length_c   1.000
_cell.angle_alpha   90.00
_cell.angle_beta   90.00
_cell.angle_gamma   90.00
#
_symmetry.space_group_name_H-M   'P 1'
#
loop_
_entity.id
_entity.type
_entity.pdbx_description
1 polymer ?
#
loop_
_entity_poly.entity_id
_entity_poly.type
_entity_poly.pdbx_seq_one_letter_code
_entity_poly.pdbx_strand_id
1 'polypeptide(L)'
;MIARNELQAMEEEIKYRLKACLALAAALRFPELATELRAAVAARASAPEEEPSPSVVVLGSGPEATNLCTAFQQQGIKVGVVGGLNEAVALTEKKEVRLVVVDEAFIDSSSTCWQLRQHKTLPIVLLGARHDKEGWERAFELEADAYLSKSKGLAEQVARVKAILRRY
;
A
#
# COMPACT_ATOMS: atom_id res chain seq x y z
N MET A 1 21.52 -11.19 -3.12
CA MET A 1 20.82 -10.12 -2.39
C MET A 1 21.27 -8.82 -3.04
N ILE A 2 20.49 -8.29 -3.99
CA ILE A 2 20.84 -7.04 -4.70
C ILE A 2 20.52 -5.89 -3.74
N ALA A 3 21.46 -4.96 -3.55
CA ALA A 3 21.27 -3.86 -2.61
C ALA A 3 20.16 -2.92 -3.11
N ARG A 4 19.36 -2.34 -2.21
CA ARG A 4 18.24 -1.43 -2.55
C ARG A 4 18.65 -0.28 -3.47
N ASN A 5 19.90 0.17 -3.36
CA ASN A 5 20.51 1.18 -4.23
C ASN A 5 20.78 0.68 -5.66
N GLU A 6 21.12 -0.61 -5.82
CA GLU A 6 21.35 -1.22 -7.13
C GLU A 6 20.03 -1.42 -7.89
N LEU A 7 18.94 -1.72 -7.17
CA LEU A 7 17.60 -1.82 -7.76
C LEU A 7 17.09 -0.46 -8.26
N GLN A 8 17.26 0.60 -7.46
CA GLN A 8 16.93 1.97 -7.89
C GLN A 8 17.79 2.44 -9.06
N ALA A 9 19.09 2.12 -9.05
CA ALA A 9 19.98 2.43 -10.16
C ALA A 9 19.55 1.71 -11.45
N MET A 10 19.15 0.43 -11.35
CA MET A 10 18.62 -0.32 -12.49
C MET A 10 17.31 0.28 -13.02
N GLU A 11 16.40 0.71 -12.16
CA GLU A 11 15.13 1.34 -12.58
C GLU A 11 15.37 2.66 -13.32
N GLU A 12 16.25 3.52 -12.81
CA GLU A 12 16.61 4.78 -13.47
C GLU A 12 17.34 4.54 -14.80
N GLU A 13 18.21 3.53 -14.86
CA GLU A 13 18.90 3.15 -16.08
C GLU A 13 17.94 2.60 -17.15
N ILE A 14 16.93 1.81 -16.76
CA ILE A 14 15.88 1.32 -17.66
C ILE A 14 15.04 2.49 -18.20
N LYS A 15 14.65 3.45 -17.35
CA LYS A 15 13.91 4.66 -17.78
C LYS A 15 14.73 5.48 -18.77
N TYR A 16 16.01 5.69 -18.49
CA TYR A 16 16.91 6.45 -19.36
C TYR A 16 17.04 5.80 -20.74
N ARG A 17 17.26 4.48 -20.78
CA ARG A 17 17.37 3.72 -22.04
C ARG A 17 16.07 3.74 -22.85
N LEU A 18 14.91 3.61 -22.20
CA LEU A 18 13.60 3.71 -22.87
C LEU A 18 13.38 5.10 -23.48
N LYS A 19 13.70 6.17 -22.74
CA LYS A 19 13.59 7.56 -23.23
C LYS A 19 14.52 7.81 -24.41
N ALA A 20 15.74 7.28 -24.36
CA ALA A 20 16.71 7.35 -25.46
C ALA A 20 16.23 6.59 -26.71
N CYS A 21 15.71 5.36 -26.55
CA CYS A 21 15.12 4.59 -27.65
C CYS A 21 13.93 5.30 -28.30
N LEU A 22 13.08 5.96 -27.52
CA LEU A 22 11.96 6.77 -28.03
C LEU A 22 12.44 7.97 -28.86
N ALA A 23 13.45 8.69 -28.39
CA ALA A 23 14.04 9.80 -29.12
C ALA A 23 14.69 9.32 -30.44
N LEU A 24 15.39 8.19 -30.41
CA LEU A 24 16.01 7.57 -31.58
C LEU A 24 14.97 7.07 -32.60
N ALA A 25 13.90 6.41 -32.15
CA ALA A 25 12.81 5.93 -33.01
C ALA A 25 12.08 7.09 -33.71
N ALA A 26 11.90 8.22 -33.00
CA ALA A 26 11.34 9.45 -33.58
C ALA A 26 12.29 10.09 -34.61
N ALA A 27 13.60 10.09 -34.36
CA ALA A 27 14.60 10.67 -35.27
C ALA A 27 14.84 9.82 -36.53
N LEU A 28 14.70 8.49 -36.44
CA LEU A 28 15.00 7.55 -37.52
C LEU A 28 13.83 7.26 -38.48
N ARG A 29 12.72 8.03 -38.40
CA ARG A 29 11.54 7.86 -39.27
C ARG A 29 10.94 6.43 -39.22
N PHE A 30 10.88 5.82 -38.02
CA PHE A 30 10.13 4.59 -37.78
C PHE A 30 8.80 4.92 -37.06
N PRO A 31 7.76 5.37 -37.79
CA PRO A 31 6.52 5.85 -37.19
C PRO A 31 5.77 4.74 -36.45
N GLU A 32 5.82 3.50 -36.94
CA GLU A 32 5.18 2.34 -36.30
C GLU A 32 5.87 1.99 -34.97
N LEU A 33 7.20 1.86 -34.96
CA LEU A 33 7.97 1.58 -33.74
C LEU A 33 7.81 2.70 -32.70
N ALA A 34 7.78 3.97 -33.14
CA ALA A 34 7.55 5.10 -32.25
C ALA A 34 6.10 5.13 -31.72
N THR A 35 5.13 4.59 -32.47
CA THR A 35 3.74 4.45 -32.02
C THR A 35 3.61 3.30 -31.04
N GLU A 36 4.24 2.15 -31.30
CA GLU A 36 4.29 1.00 -30.37
C GLU A 36 5.01 1.35 -29.07
N LEU A 37 6.15 2.06 -29.13
CA LEU A 37 6.86 2.53 -27.93
C LEU A 37 6.05 3.58 -27.17
N ARG A 38 5.39 4.51 -27.86
CA ARG A 38 4.46 5.46 -27.21
C ARG A 38 3.29 4.73 -26.59
N ALA A 39 2.73 3.71 -27.25
CA ALA A 39 1.64 2.91 -26.74
C ALA A 39 2.09 2.02 -25.56
N ALA A 40 3.30 1.48 -25.56
CA ALA A 40 3.85 0.71 -24.45
C ALA A 40 4.19 1.60 -23.24
N VAL A 41 4.72 2.80 -23.49
CA VAL A 41 4.94 3.82 -22.45
C VAL A 41 3.61 4.37 -21.94
N ALA A 42 2.65 4.64 -22.83
CA ALA A 42 1.31 5.09 -22.48
C ALA A 42 0.51 4.00 -21.78
N ALA A 43 0.58 2.73 -22.18
CA ALA A 43 -0.06 1.59 -21.51
C ALA A 43 0.50 1.37 -20.11
N ARG A 44 1.79 1.67 -19.92
CA ARG A 44 2.43 1.68 -18.60
C ARG A 44 2.14 2.95 -17.80
N ALA A 45 1.85 4.07 -18.47
CA ALA A 45 1.35 5.30 -17.86
C ALA A 45 -0.18 5.29 -17.66
N SER A 46 -0.90 4.36 -18.29
CA SER A 46 -2.35 4.18 -18.23
C SER A 46 -2.75 2.91 -17.47
N ALA A 47 -1.85 2.36 -16.65
CA ALA A 47 -2.33 1.82 -15.40
C ALA A 47 -3.11 2.96 -14.73
N PRO A 48 -4.38 2.76 -14.32
CA PRO A 48 -5.32 3.85 -14.14
C PRO A 48 -4.86 4.87 -13.08
N GLU A 49 -4.38 6.01 -13.54
CA GLU A 49 -4.52 7.33 -12.88
C GLU A 49 -5.89 7.85 -13.40
N GLU A 50 -6.98 8.06 -12.67
CA GLU A 50 -7.24 8.36 -11.26
C GLU A 50 -8.52 7.62 -10.80
N GLU A 51 -8.37 6.43 -10.19
CA GLU A 51 -9.32 6.05 -9.14
C GLU A 51 -8.87 6.81 -7.88
N PRO A 52 -9.76 7.49 -7.15
CA PRO A 52 -9.36 8.31 -6.01
C PRO A 52 -8.55 7.46 -5.03
N SER A 53 -7.26 7.78 -4.81
CA SER A 53 -6.39 6.82 -4.12
C SER A 53 -6.85 6.61 -2.68
N PRO A 54 -6.71 5.38 -2.18
CA PRO A 54 -7.23 5.03 -0.87
C PRO A 54 -6.50 5.80 0.23
N SER A 55 -7.26 6.37 1.15
CA SER A 55 -6.72 6.96 2.37
C SER A 55 -6.24 5.91 3.37
N VAL A 56 -6.80 4.70 3.29
CA VAL A 56 -6.48 3.55 4.15
C VAL A 56 -6.20 2.33 3.29
N VAL A 57 -5.12 1.61 3.56
CA VAL A 57 -4.84 0.31 2.92
C VAL A 57 -5.05 -0.79 3.94
N VAL A 58 -5.74 -1.87 3.57
CA VAL A 58 -5.93 -3.07 4.40
C VAL A 58 -5.17 -4.22 3.75
N LEU A 59 -4.15 -4.73 4.45
CA LEU A 59 -3.44 -5.94 4.10
C LEU A 59 -4.16 -7.13 4.73
N GLY A 60 -4.93 -7.85 3.93
CA GLY A 60 -5.65 -9.04 4.35
C GLY A 60 -6.85 -9.38 3.46
N SER A 61 -7.14 -10.66 3.32
CA SER A 61 -8.26 -11.18 2.49
C SER A 61 -9.35 -11.92 3.28
N GLY A 62 -9.25 -11.92 4.62
CA GLY A 62 -10.24 -12.56 5.49
C GLY A 62 -11.59 -11.85 5.53
N PRO A 63 -12.64 -12.51 6.07
CA PRO A 63 -13.96 -11.91 6.19
C PRO A 63 -13.95 -10.67 7.09
N GLU A 64 -13.14 -10.64 8.16
CA GLU A 64 -13.06 -9.47 9.04
C GLU A 64 -12.44 -8.25 8.33
N ALA A 65 -11.41 -8.47 7.51
CA ALA A 65 -10.81 -7.42 6.69
C ALA A 65 -11.83 -6.86 5.68
N THR A 66 -12.58 -7.74 5.00
CA THR A 66 -13.63 -7.36 4.05
C THR A 66 -14.75 -6.55 4.73
N ASN A 67 -15.20 -6.99 5.90
CA ASN A 67 -16.23 -6.31 6.69
C ASN A 67 -15.77 -4.92 7.14
N LEU A 68 -14.52 -4.80 7.60
CA LEU A 68 -13.94 -3.52 7.98
C LEU A 68 -13.84 -2.57 6.78
N CYS A 69 -13.47 -3.06 5.60
CA CYS A 69 -13.44 -2.26 4.38
C CYS A 69 -14.81 -1.75 3.99
N THR A 70 -15.83 -2.63 4.04
CA THR A 70 -17.22 -2.24 3.79
C THR A 70 -17.66 -1.14 4.76
N ALA A 71 -17.32 -1.27 6.05
CA ALA A 71 -17.63 -0.28 7.06
C ALA A 71 -16.90 1.06 6.82
N PHE A 72 -15.65 1.04 6.35
CA PHE A 72 -14.94 2.25 5.94
C PHE A 72 -15.62 2.95 4.76
N GLN A 73 -16.00 2.20 3.72
CA GLN A 73 -16.67 2.74 2.54
C GLN A 73 -18.02 3.39 2.88
N GLN A 74 -18.83 2.74 3.72
CA GLN A 74 -20.10 3.30 4.22
C GLN A 74 -19.91 4.63 4.98
N GLN A 75 -18.70 4.87 5.49
CA GLN A 75 -18.32 6.05 6.26
C GLN A 75 -17.55 7.07 5.42
N GLY A 76 -17.49 6.90 4.10
CA GLY A 76 -16.80 7.79 3.16
C GLY A 76 -15.28 7.70 3.19
N ILE A 77 -14.71 6.68 3.84
CA ILE A 77 -13.27 6.44 3.87
C ILE A 77 -12.89 5.65 2.61
N LYS A 78 -12.02 6.22 1.80
CA LYS A 78 -11.44 5.54 0.64
C LYS A 78 -10.49 4.45 1.15
N VAL A 79 -10.78 3.20 0.84
CA VAL A 79 -10.03 2.04 1.31
C VAL A 79 -9.64 1.13 0.15
N GLY A 80 -8.39 0.65 0.16
CA GLY A 80 -7.90 -0.38 -0.77
C GLY A 80 -7.56 -1.65 -0.02
N VAL A 81 -7.87 -2.81 -0.60
CA VAL A 81 -7.55 -4.13 -0.02
C VAL A 81 -6.47 -4.78 -0.86
N VAL A 82 -5.45 -5.32 -0.20
CA VAL A 82 -4.34 -6.01 -0.85
C VAL A 82 -4.08 -7.35 -0.19
N GLY A 83 -3.67 -8.32 -0.99
CA GLY A 83 -3.39 -9.69 -0.56
C GLY A 83 -1.91 -9.95 -0.26
N GLY A 84 -1.04 -8.96 -0.45
CA GLY A 84 0.40 -9.14 -0.31
C GLY A 84 1.13 -7.89 0.17
N LEU A 85 2.24 -8.11 0.88
CA LEU A 85 3.04 -7.02 1.43
C LEU A 85 3.63 -6.09 0.35
N ASN A 86 4.08 -6.64 -0.78
CA ASN A 86 4.64 -5.83 -1.87
C ASN A 86 3.59 -4.86 -2.45
N GLU A 87 2.35 -5.32 -2.59
CA GLU A 87 1.22 -4.47 -3.04
C GLU A 87 0.90 -3.40 -2.00
N ALA A 88 0.91 -3.76 -0.71
CA ALA A 88 0.72 -2.81 0.38
C ALA A 88 1.80 -1.72 0.35
N VAL A 89 3.07 -2.09 0.23
CA VAL A 89 4.21 -1.17 0.13
C VAL A 89 4.04 -0.24 -1.09
N ALA A 90 3.76 -0.80 -2.27
CA ALA A 90 3.56 0.00 -3.49
C ALA A 90 2.42 1.02 -3.36
N LEU A 91 1.32 0.66 -2.69
CA LEU A 91 0.25 1.61 -2.41
C LEU A 91 0.65 2.67 -1.39
N THR A 92 1.42 2.31 -0.34
CA THR A 92 1.85 3.29 0.67
C THR A 92 2.70 4.40 0.10
N GLU A 93 3.45 4.17 -0.97
CA GLU A 93 4.25 5.21 -1.65
C GLU A 93 3.39 6.33 -2.25
N LYS A 94 2.09 6.10 -2.48
CA LYS A 94 1.15 7.14 -2.91
C LYS A 94 0.93 8.17 -1.80
N LYS A 95 0.92 9.46 -2.15
CA LYS A 95 0.76 10.57 -1.18
C LYS A 95 -0.53 10.53 -0.38
N GLU A 96 -1.59 9.96 -0.94
CA GLU A 96 -2.94 9.96 -0.35
C GLU A 96 -3.15 8.87 0.71
N VAL A 97 -2.33 7.81 0.74
CA VAL A 97 -2.41 6.78 1.78
C VAL A 97 -1.88 7.36 3.08
N ARG A 98 -2.72 7.31 4.12
CA ARG A 98 -2.46 7.88 5.46
C ARG A 98 -2.41 6.86 6.57
N LEU A 99 -2.83 5.62 6.32
CA LEU A 99 -2.85 4.55 7.34
C LEU A 99 -2.85 3.17 6.68
N VAL A 100 -2.18 2.22 7.32
CA VAL A 100 -2.22 0.80 6.93
C VAL A 100 -2.85 -0.01 8.06
N VAL A 101 -3.87 -0.80 7.75
CA VAL A 101 -4.37 -1.85 8.62
C VAL A 101 -3.78 -3.18 8.16
N VAL A 102 -3.19 -3.93 9.07
CA VAL A 102 -2.57 -5.24 8.79
C VAL A 102 -3.33 -6.30 9.58
N ASP A 103 -3.93 -7.27 8.88
CA ASP A 103 -4.49 -8.45 9.55
C ASP A 103 -3.35 -9.25 10.20
N GLU A 104 -3.48 -9.59 11.49
CA GLU A 104 -2.48 -10.36 12.23
C GLU A 104 -2.18 -11.70 11.56
N ALA A 105 -3.14 -12.27 10.81
CA ALA A 105 -2.94 -13.48 10.02
C ALA A 105 -1.93 -13.32 8.86
N PHE A 106 -1.64 -12.09 8.43
CA PHE A 106 -0.64 -11.77 7.40
C PHE A 106 0.73 -11.41 7.98
N ILE A 107 0.87 -11.37 9.30
CA ILE A 107 2.12 -11.00 9.96
C ILE A 107 2.97 -12.24 10.11
N ASP A 108 3.98 -12.36 9.25
CA ASP A 108 5.04 -13.32 9.47
C ASP A 108 6.12 -12.68 10.36
N SER A 109 6.14 -13.08 11.63
CA SER A 109 7.18 -12.75 12.63
C SER A 109 7.82 -11.34 12.52
N SER A 110 7.17 -10.28 13.01
CA SER A 110 7.71 -8.89 13.12
C SER A 110 8.19 -8.20 11.83
N SER A 111 8.36 -8.93 10.73
CA SER A 111 8.97 -8.43 9.48
C SER A 111 8.04 -7.50 8.73
N THR A 112 6.73 -7.76 8.73
CA THR A 112 5.74 -6.98 7.98
C THR A 112 5.69 -5.51 8.42
N CYS A 113 5.59 -5.25 9.72
CA CYS A 113 5.54 -3.89 10.25
C CYS A 113 6.87 -3.17 10.01
N TRP A 114 7.99 -3.87 10.24
CA TRP A 114 9.32 -3.34 9.95
C TRP A 114 9.47 -2.96 8.47
N GLN A 115 9.10 -3.85 7.54
CA GLN A 115 9.15 -3.61 6.10
C GLN A 115 8.28 -2.42 5.69
N LEU A 116 7.05 -2.29 6.20
CA LEU A 116 6.20 -1.12 5.93
C LEU A 116 6.85 0.18 6.43
N ARG A 117 7.46 0.17 7.63
CA ARG A 117 8.15 1.33 8.19
C ARG A 117 9.40 1.74 7.40
N GLN A 118 10.07 0.82 6.71
CA GLN A 118 11.22 1.13 5.84
C GLN A 118 10.85 1.92 4.58
N HIS A 119 9.56 2.07 4.26
CA HIS A 119 9.10 2.79 3.07
C HIS A 119 8.33 4.06 3.43
N LYS A 120 7.58 4.08 4.53
CA LYS A 120 6.84 5.28 4.95
C LYS A 120 6.54 5.27 6.45
N THR A 121 6.51 6.47 7.06
CA THR A 121 6.19 6.67 8.47
C THR A 121 4.69 6.81 8.72
N LEU A 122 3.86 6.01 8.03
CA LEU A 122 2.43 6.02 8.25
C LEU A 122 2.08 5.22 9.52
N PRO A 123 0.97 5.57 10.20
CA PRO A 123 0.45 4.73 11.27
C PRO A 123 0.09 3.33 10.75
N ILE A 124 0.57 2.31 11.45
CA ILE A 124 0.29 0.90 11.23
C ILE A 124 -0.64 0.42 12.34
N VAL A 125 -1.78 -0.15 11.96
CA VAL A 125 -2.80 -0.65 12.87
C VAL A 125 -2.97 -2.15 12.66
N LEU A 126 -2.87 -2.94 13.71
CA LEU A 126 -3.09 -4.38 13.62
C LEU A 126 -4.59 -4.70 13.72
N LEU A 127 -5.05 -5.70 12.98
CA LEU A 127 -6.39 -6.28 13.10
C LEU A 127 -6.25 -7.75 13.51
N GLY A 128 -6.66 -8.12 14.71
CA GLY A 128 -6.46 -9.50 15.17
C GLY A 128 -7.45 -9.96 16.25
N ALA A 129 -7.35 -11.22 16.64
CA ALA A 129 -8.35 -11.89 17.49
C ALA A 129 -8.23 -11.57 18.99
N ARG A 130 -7.12 -10.98 19.43
CA ARG A 130 -6.83 -10.74 20.84
C ARG A 130 -7.75 -9.67 21.43
N HIS A 131 -7.96 -9.71 22.73
CA HIS A 131 -8.72 -8.69 23.46
C HIS A 131 -7.82 -7.50 23.85
N ASP A 132 -8.43 -6.39 24.31
CA ASP A 132 -7.76 -5.08 24.38
C ASP A 132 -6.34 -5.12 24.98
N LYS A 133 -6.16 -5.67 26.19
CA LYS A 133 -4.84 -5.69 26.85
C LYS A 133 -3.79 -6.48 26.06
N GLU A 134 -4.10 -7.72 25.70
CA GLU A 134 -3.20 -8.60 24.93
C GLU A 134 -2.93 -8.05 23.52
N GLY A 135 -3.91 -7.40 22.91
CA GLY A 135 -3.76 -6.73 21.62
C GLY A 135 -2.79 -5.56 21.69
N TRP A 136 -2.82 -4.77 22.76
CA TRP A 136 -1.86 -3.68 22.97
C TRP A 136 -0.44 -4.17 23.20
N GLU A 137 -0.28 -5.22 24.01
CA GLU A 137 1.02 -5.87 24.20
C GLU A 137 1.57 -6.35 22.84
N ARG A 138 0.70 -6.97 22.03
CA ARG A 138 1.07 -7.44 20.69
C ARG A 138 1.42 -6.32 19.71
N ALA A 139 0.67 -5.21 19.74
CA ALA A 139 0.99 -4.05 18.91
C ALA A 139 2.34 -3.45 19.30
N PHE A 140 2.66 -3.39 20.59
CA PHE A 140 3.95 -2.89 21.06
C PHE A 140 5.11 -3.78 20.59
N GLU A 141 4.98 -5.11 20.74
CA GLU A 141 5.97 -6.08 20.27
C GLU A 141 6.29 -5.96 18.76
N LEU A 142 5.29 -5.59 17.97
CA LEU A 142 5.40 -5.48 16.51
C LEU A 142 5.65 -4.04 16.05
N GLU A 143 5.91 -3.11 16.98
CA GLU A 143 6.05 -1.69 16.71
C GLU A 143 4.88 -1.13 15.88
N ALA A 144 3.65 -1.52 16.17
CA ALA A 144 2.43 -0.97 15.58
C ALA A 144 1.83 0.12 16.46
N ASP A 145 1.15 1.09 15.85
CA ASP A 145 0.60 2.26 16.53
C ASP A 145 -0.71 1.96 17.28
N ALA A 146 -1.45 0.92 16.85
CA ALA A 146 -2.68 0.48 17.50
C ALA A 146 -3.05 -0.97 17.18
N TYR A 147 -3.97 -1.52 17.98
CA TYR A 147 -4.61 -2.81 17.76
C TYR A 147 -6.13 -2.66 17.68
N LEU A 148 -6.74 -3.26 16.66
CA LEU A 148 -8.17 -3.44 16.47
C LEU A 148 -8.49 -4.91 16.73
N SER A 149 -9.25 -5.15 17.80
CA SER A 149 -9.72 -6.50 18.09
C SER A 149 -10.89 -6.85 17.15
N LYS A 150 -10.77 -7.97 16.44
CA LYS A 150 -11.82 -8.57 15.58
C LYS A 150 -13.12 -8.86 16.34
N SER A 151 -13.03 -9.05 17.66
CA SER A 151 -14.18 -9.27 18.54
C SER A 151 -14.99 -8.01 18.87
N LYS A 152 -14.49 -6.82 18.50
CA LYS A 152 -15.17 -5.54 18.72
C LYS A 152 -16.08 -5.18 17.54
N GLY A 153 -17.09 -4.36 17.78
CA GLY A 153 -18.00 -3.90 16.74
C GLY A 153 -17.29 -3.03 15.69
N LEU A 154 -17.71 -3.18 14.42
CA LEU A 154 -17.17 -2.39 13.29
C LEU A 154 -17.23 -0.87 13.54
N ALA A 155 -18.30 -0.38 14.19
CA ALA A 155 -18.43 1.03 14.54
C ALA A 155 -17.30 1.54 15.46
N GLU A 156 -16.91 0.74 16.45
CA GLU A 156 -15.78 1.06 17.34
C GLU A 156 -14.46 1.05 16.56
N GLN A 157 -14.25 0.01 15.74
CA GLN A 157 -13.04 -0.14 14.94
C GLN A 157 -12.86 1.04 13.99
N VAL A 158 -13.91 1.44 13.28
CA VAL A 158 -13.89 2.62 12.39
C VAL A 158 -13.65 3.90 13.17
N ALA A 159 -14.28 4.09 14.34
CA ALA A 159 -14.08 5.26 15.17
C ALA A 159 -12.61 5.38 15.65
N ARG A 160 -11.98 4.27 16.04
CA ARG A 160 -10.55 4.23 16.40
C ARG A 160 -9.66 4.62 15.23
N VAL A 161 -9.89 4.06 14.04
CA VAL A 161 -9.12 4.42 12.84
C VAL A 161 -9.30 5.90 12.49
N LYS A 162 -10.54 6.43 12.54
CA LYS A 162 -10.80 7.86 12.35
C LYS A 162 -10.04 8.72 13.36
N ALA A 163 -9.93 8.29 14.62
CA ALA A 163 -9.16 9.01 15.64
C ALA A 163 -7.66 9.04 15.33
N ILE A 164 -7.10 7.94 14.81
CA ILE A 164 -5.69 7.86 14.39
C ILE A 164 -5.45 8.78 13.18
N LEU A 165 -6.30 8.72 12.16
CA LEU A 165 -6.21 9.57 10.97
C LEU A 165 -6.28 11.08 11.26
N ARG A 166 -6.82 11.48 12.43
CA ARG A 166 -6.84 12.90 12.86
C ARG A 166 -5.54 13.35 13.54
N ARG A 167 -4.75 12.41 14.06
CA ARG A 167 -3.50 12.69 14.81
C ARG A 167 -2.26 12.76 13.92
N TYR A 168 -2.30 12.08 12.76
CA TYR A 168 -1.21 12.00 11.77
C TYR A 168 -1.59 12.77 10.50
#